data_AF-A0A238IXL9-F1
#
_entry.id   AF-A0A238IXL9-F1
#
_cell.length_a   1.000
_cell.length_b   1.000
_cell.length_c   1.000
_cell.angle_alpha   90.00
_cell.angle_beta   90.00
_cell.angle_gamma   90.00
#
_symmetry.space_group_name_H-M   'P 1'
#
loop_
_entity.id
_entity.type
_entity.pdbx_description
1 polymer ?
#
loop_
_entity_poly.entity_id
_entity_poly.type
_entity_poly.pdbx_seq_one_letter_code
_entity_poly.pdbx_strand_id
1 'polypeptide(L)'
;MNPRDDFTYEGDLHFGTFDGSDGTTIADWLATGGGTVTGLDTDFGALQLSKPSIGDGTATTTFFLFTTILNMVGDFVIEHDDGVAVGDDGVRIGGREGPNTVKTTEVFGFDGGEFSLLYVATNGDPSVLKVNGDLTPIPLPATLPLLLVGMGGIAMMRRKRS
;
A
#
# COMPACT_ATOMS: atom_id res chain seq x y z
N MET A 1 -27.16 -8.89 1.33
CA MET A 1 -26.44 -7.66 0.95
C MET A 1 -25.18 -7.65 1.77
N ASN A 2 -24.00 -7.52 1.18
CA ASN A 2 -22.79 -7.35 1.97
C ASN A 2 -22.87 -5.97 2.65
N PRO A 3 -22.62 -5.86 3.95
CA PRO A 3 -22.64 -4.58 4.63
C PRO A 3 -21.61 -3.65 3.97
N ARG A 4 -21.98 -2.38 3.80
CA ARG A 4 -21.12 -1.31 3.28
C ARG A 4 -21.44 -0.05 4.07
N ASP A 5 -20.41 0.70 4.38
CA ASP A 5 -20.52 2.03 4.93
C ASP A 5 -19.60 2.99 4.14
N ASP A 6 -19.99 4.26 4.07
CA ASP A 6 -19.22 5.32 3.43
C ASP A 6 -18.85 6.35 4.53
N PHE A 7 -17.56 6.45 4.86
CA PHE A 7 -17.04 7.36 5.88
C PHE A 7 -15.92 8.24 5.32
N THR A 8 -15.60 9.32 6.04
CA THR A 8 -14.47 10.20 5.70
C THR A 8 -13.30 9.93 6.63
N TYR A 9 -12.11 9.77 6.06
CA TYR A 9 -10.84 9.70 6.79
C TYR A 9 -9.92 10.82 6.34
N GLU A 10 -9.42 11.61 7.27
CA GLU A 10 -8.46 12.69 7.01
C GLU A 10 -7.15 12.43 7.77
N GLY A 11 -6.06 12.27 7.04
CA GLY A 11 -4.72 12.08 7.59
C GLY A 11 -3.91 11.04 6.81
N ASP A 12 -2.73 10.71 7.34
CA ASP A 12 -1.84 9.72 6.72
C ASP A 12 -2.43 8.31 6.82
N LEU A 13 -2.32 7.55 5.74
CA LEU A 13 -2.70 6.14 5.71
C LEU A 13 -1.58 5.31 6.37
N HIS A 14 -1.67 5.15 7.68
CA HIS A 14 -0.71 4.40 8.50
C HIS A 14 -1.46 3.62 9.58
N PHE A 15 -1.96 2.46 9.21
CA PHE A 15 -2.76 1.57 10.04
C PHE A 15 -1.99 0.27 10.32
N GLY A 16 -2.19 -0.32 11.49
CA GLY A 16 -1.48 -1.54 11.86
C GLY A 16 -1.94 -2.16 13.18
N THR A 17 -2.19 -3.46 13.15
CA THR A 17 -2.38 -4.32 14.33
C THR A 17 -1.29 -5.38 14.41
N PHE A 18 -0.83 -5.68 15.63
CA PHE A 18 0.35 -6.52 15.86
C PHE A 18 0.21 -7.47 17.05
N ASP A 19 -0.96 -7.54 17.70
CA ASP A 19 -1.11 -8.34 18.92
C ASP A 19 -1.29 -9.84 18.64
N GLY A 20 -1.49 -10.22 17.38
CA GLY A 20 -1.66 -11.60 16.92
C GLY A 20 -2.98 -12.23 17.38
N SER A 21 -3.91 -11.43 17.91
CA SER A 21 -5.25 -11.84 18.23
C SER A 21 -6.18 -11.34 17.14
N ASP A 22 -6.91 -12.24 16.47
CA ASP A 22 -7.81 -11.86 15.38
C ASP A 22 -9.04 -11.06 15.86
N GLY A 23 -9.02 -10.45 17.05
CA GLY A 23 -10.15 -9.74 17.67
C GLY A 23 -10.36 -8.30 17.20
N THR A 24 -9.42 -7.74 16.45
CA THR A 24 -9.44 -6.35 15.97
C THR A 24 -10.73 -6.04 15.19
N THR A 25 -11.44 -4.97 15.57
CA THR A 25 -12.58 -4.46 14.80
C THR A 25 -12.16 -3.46 13.72
N ILE A 26 -13.05 -3.16 12.77
CA ILE A 26 -12.83 -2.13 11.75
C ILE A 26 -12.52 -0.78 12.40
N ALA A 27 -13.28 -0.41 13.43
CA ALA A 27 -13.07 0.84 14.17
C ALA A 27 -11.72 0.86 14.90
N ASP A 28 -11.32 -0.26 15.53
CA ASP A 28 -10.03 -0.37 16.21
C ASP A 28 -8.87 -0.17 15.23
N TRP A 29 -8.94 -0.80 14.06
CA TRP A 29 -7.90 -0.68 13.04
C TRP A 29 -7.80 0.74 12.48
N LEU A 30 -8.93 1.36 12.13
CA LEU A 30 -8.94 2.75 11.66
C LEU A 30 -8.42 3.74 12.72
N ALA A 31 -8.63 3.44 14.01
CA ALA A 31 -8.11 4.24 15.12
C ALA A 31 -6.58 4.15 15.28
N THR A 32 -5.91 3.18 14.66
CA THR A 32 -4.43 3.12 14.60
C THR A 32 -3.84 4.09 13.57
N GLY A 33 -4.68 4.64 12.70
CA GLY A 33 -4.32 5.61 11.67
C GLY A 33 -3.65 6.87 12.22
N GLY A 34 -2.92 7.57 11.34
CA GLY A 34 -2.37 8.91 11.65
C GLY A 34 -3.40 10.05 11.60
N GLY A 35 -4.69 9.74 11.45
CA GLY A 35 -5.74 10.68 11.07
C GLY A 35 -7.01 10.58 11.90
N THR A 36 -8.08 11.21 11.40
CA THR A 36 -9.41 11.23 12.03
C THR A 36 -10.46 10.59 11.13
N VAL A 37 -11.28 9.71 11.69
CA VAL A 37 -12.44 9.11 11.04
C VAL A 37 -13.70 9.91 11.43
N THR A 38 -14.55 10.23 10.46
CA THR A 38 -15.88 10.79 10.68
C THR A 38 -16.94 10.07 9.84
N GLY A 39 -18.14 9.89 10.39
CA GLY A 39 -19.25 9.26 9.69
C GLY A 39 -19.26 7.73 9.67
N LEU A 40 -18.30 7.07 10.32
CA LEU A 40 -18.30 5.61 10.48
C LEU A 40 -19.51 5.17 11.32
N ASP A 41 -20.36 4.33 10.72
CA ASP A 41 -21.48 3.69 11.40
C ASP A 41 -20.97 2.80 12.55
N THR A 42 -21.65 2.87 13.70
CA THR A 42 -21.18 2.17 14.91
C THR A 42 -21.32 0.65 14.78
N ASP A 43 -22.39 0.18 14.13
CA ASP A 43 -22.61 -1.26 13.94
C ASP A 43 -21.63 -1.81 12.91
N PHE A 44 -21.35 -1.06 11.84
CA PHE A 44 -20.31 -1.41 10.86
C PHE A 44 -18.91 -1.39 11.47
N GLY A 45 -18.56 -0.35 12.23
CA GLY A 45 -17.26 -0.22 12.89
C GLY A 45 -16.98 -1.33 13.89
N ALA A 46 -18.00 -1.90 14.53
CA ALA A 46 -17.88 -3.02 15.47
C ALA A 46 -17.66 -4.38 14.79
N LEU A 47 -17.74 -4.47 13.46
CA LEU A 47 -17.44 -5.70 12.72
C LEU A 47 -15.96 -6.07 12.83
N GLN A 48 -15.69 -7.37 12.89
CA GLN A 48 -14.34 -7.92 12.96
C GLN A 48 -13.59 -7.73 11.62
N LEU A 49 -12.36 -7.20 11.68
CA LEU A 49 -11.58 -6.76 10.52
C LEU A 49 -11.23 -7.93 9.58
N SER A 50 -10.54 -8.96 10.09
CA SER A 50 -10.10 -10.10 9.29
C SER A 50 -9.95 -11.37 10.14
N LYS A 51 -10.19 -12.54 9.53
CA LYS A 51 -9.97 -13.85 10.15
C LYS A 51 -9.37 -14.84 9.14
N PRO A 52 -8.33 -15.60 9.51
CA PRO A 52 -7.62 -16.48 8.59
C PRO A 52 -8.41 -17.73 8.18
N SER A 53 -9.44 -18.12 8.95
CA SER A 53 -10.11 -19.42 8.78
C SER A 53 -11.29 -19.35 7.80
N ILE A 54 -11.01 -19.49 6.50
CA ILE A 54 -12.05 -19.68 5.47
C ILE A 54 -12.73 -21.06 5.63
N GLY A 55 -12.05 -22.04 6.24
CA GLY A 55 -12.47 -23.45 6.31
C GLY A 55 -13.59 -23.77 7.29
N ASP A 56 -13.84 -22.94 8.30
CA ASP A 56 -14.91 -23.12 9.29
C ASP A 56 -16.08 -22.14 9.10
N GLY A 57 -16.05 -21.34 8.03
CA GLY A 57 -17.09 -20.35 7.73
C GLY A 57 -17.04 -19.11 8.62
N THR A 58 -15.97 -18.89 9.38
CA THR A 58 -15.80 -17.70 10.26
C THR A 58 -14.86 -16.65 9.68
N ALA A 59 -14.26 -16.88 8.51
CA ALA A 59 -13.46 -15.89 7.83
C ALA A 59 -14.24 -14.60 7.61
N THR A 60 -13.61 -13.50 7.99
CA THR A 60 -14.02 -12.16 7.60
C THR A 60 -12.98 -11.62 6.63
N THR A 61 -13.47 -10.98 5.58
CA THR A 61 -12.66 -10.24 4.63
C THR A 61 -13.22 -8.82 4.58
N THR A 62 -12.40 -7.84 4.94
CA THR A 62 -12.79 -6.44 4.87
C THR A 62 -12.05 -5.76 3.72
N PHE A 63 -12.81 -4.99 2.93
CA PHE A 63 -12.29 -4.20 1.82
C PHE A 63 -12.37 -2.73 2.20
N PHE A 64 -11.26 -2.01 2.07
CA PHE A 64 -11.21 -0.56 2.21
C PHE A 64 -10.86 0.05 0.86
N LEU A 65 -11.68 0.99 0.39
CA LEU A 65 -11.37 1.80 -0.77
C LEU A 65 -11.11 3.23 -0.31
N PHE A 66 -9.84 3.63 -0.31
CA PHE A 66 -9.44 5.01 -0.08
C PHE A 66 -9.41 5.74 -1.42
N THR A 67 -10.01 6.93 -1.48
CA THR A 67 -9.97 7.80 -2.66
C THR A 67 -9.66 9.22 -2.24
N THR A 68 -8.80 9.89 -3.01
CA THR A 68 -8.47 11.31 -2.79
C THR A 68 -7.86 11.91 -4.04
N ILE A 69 -7.69 13.24 -4.06
CA ILE A 69 -6.92 13.93 -5.08
C ILE A 69 -5.55 14.29 -4.51
N LEU A 70 -4.47 13.78 -5.12
CA LEU A 70 -3.10 14.08 -4.73
C LEU A 70 -2.43 14.98 -5.77
N ASN A 71 -1.84 16.08 -5.34
CA ASN A 71 -1.04 16.95 -6.23
C ASN A 71 0.43 16.50 -6.34
N MET A 72 0.71 15.24 -6.01
CA MET A 72 2.06 14.67 -5.97
C MET A 72 2.27 13.80 -7.20
N VAL A 73 3.49 13.83 -7.74
CA VAL A 73 3.93 12.99 -8.85
C VAL A 73 5.12 12.17 -8.39
N GLY A 74 5.16 10.88 -8.69
CA GLY A 74 6.33 10.05 -8.45
C GLY A 74 6.05 8.65 -7.92
N ASP A 75 7.13 7.92 -7.71
CA ASP A 75 7.10 6.53 -7.25
C ASP A 75 7.05 6.45 -5.73
N PHE A 76 6.34 5.46 -5.20
CA PHE A 76 6.17 5.29 -3.76
C PHE A 76 6.14 3.84 -3.32
N VAL A 77 6.23 3.66 -2.00
CA VAL A 77 6.20 2.34 -1.39
C VAL A 77 5.03 2.23 -0.43
N ILE A 78 4.39 1.06 -0.47
CA ILE A 78 3.34 0.69 0.45
C ILE A 78 3.84 -0.49 1.26
N GLU A 79 3.86 -0.37 2.57
CA GLU A 79 3.99 -1.50 3.48
C GLU A 79 2.60 -2.02 3.82
N HIS A 80 2.35 -3.31 3.63
CA HIS A 80 1.02 -3.87 3.77
C HIS A 80 1.00 -5.36 4.12
N ASP A 81 -0.08 -5.76 4.78
CA ASP A 81 -0.55 -7.13 5.00
C ASP A 81 -2.05 -7.02 5.27
N ASP A 82 -2.99 -7.43 4.43
CA ASP A 82 -2.83 -8.33 3.29
C ASP A 82 -2.80 -7.60 1.94
N GLY A 83 -3.78 -7.83 1.07
CA GLY A 83 -3.73 -7.44 -0.34
C GLY A 83 -3.90 -5.94 -0.57
N VAL A 84 -3.21 -5.41 -1.58
CA VAL A 84 -3.39 -4.02 -2.04
C VAL A 84 -3.47 -3.92 -3.55
N ALA A 85 -4.26 -2.97 -4.04
CA ALA A 85 -4.23 -2.50 -5.42
C ALA A 85 -4.29 -0.97 -5.44
N VAL A 86 -3.51 -0.36 -6.32
CA VAL A 86 -3.39 1.10 -6.42
C VAL A 86 -3.80 1.53 -7.81
N GLY A 87 -4.64 2.55 -7.88
CA GLY A 87 -5.11 3.15 -9.12
C GLY A 87 -4.79 4.63 -9.23
N ASP A 88 -4.55 5.04 -10.46
CA ASP A 88 -4.31 6.40 -10.92
C ASP A 88 -5.30 6.70 -12.06
N ASP A 89 -6.14 7.72 -11.90
CA ASP A 89 -7.19 8.08 -12.87
C ASP A 89 -8.05 6.86 -13.32
N GLY A 90 -8.38 5.99 -12.36
CA GLY A 90 -9.17 4.77 -12.58
C GLY A 90 -8.42 3.59 -13.21
N VAL A 91 -7.11 3.72 -13.48
CA VAL A 91 -6.25 2.66 -14.01
C VAL A 91 -5.37 2.08 -12.91
N ARG A 92 -5.36 0.76 -12.75
CA ARG A 92 -4.46 0.10 -11.78
C ARG A 92 -3.00 0.25 -12.21
N ILE A 93 -2.19 0.92 -11.38
CA ILE A 93 -0.75 1.13 -11.59
C ILE A 93 0.13 0.24 -10.71
N GLY A 94 -0.44 -0.38 -9.67
CA GLY A 94 0.34 -1.20 -8.75
C GLY A 94 -0.49 -2.10 -7.84
N GLY A 95 0.22 -2.83 -6.98
CA GLY A 95 -0.37 -3.65 -5.94
C GLY A 95 0.23 -5.06 -5.83
N ARG A 96 -0.21 -5.79 -4.81
CA ARG A 96 0.19 -7.16 -4.53
C ARG A 96 -0.98 -7.92 -3.94
N GLU A 97 -1.18 -9.13 -4.45
CA GLU A 97 -2.27 -10.02 -4.05
C GLU A 97 -1.77 -11.06 -3.03
N GLY A 98 -2.60 -11.32 -2.01
CA GLY A 98 -2.43 -12.39 -1.03
C GLY A 98 -1.07 -12.49 -0.31
N PRO A 99 -0.42 -11.38 0.12
CA PRO A 99 0.60 -11.53 1.16
C PRO A 99 -0.06 -12.11 2.42
N ASN A 100 0.72 -12.87 3.17
CA ASN A 100 0.34 -13.53 4.44
C ASN A 100 1.31 -13.18 5.57
N THR A 101 2.10 -12.13 5.31
CA THR A 101 3.17 -11.57 6.10
C THR A 101 3.45 -10.21 5.49
N VAL A 102 3.72 -9.21 6.32
CA VAL A 102 4.06 -7.85 5.90
C VAL A 102 5.02 -7.83 4.70
N LYS A 103 4.64 -7.08 3.67
CA LYS A 103 5.43 -6.82 2.46
C LYS A 103 5.51 -5.33 2.18
N THR A 104 6.60 -4.95 1.53
CA THR A 104 6.72 -3.66 0.87
C THR A 104 6.49 -3.86 -0.63
N THR A 105 5.59 -3.06 -1.21
CA THR A 105 5.30 -3.03 -2.64
C THR A 105 5.64 -1.64 -3.18
N GLU A 106 6.52 -1.61 -4.19
CA GLU A 106 6.84 -0.42 -4.95
C GLU A 106 5.74 -0.17 -5.99
N VAL A 107 5.33 1.09 -6.11
CA VAL A 107 4.36 1.59 -7.08
C VAL A 107 5.05 2.65 -7.91
N PHE A 108 4.99 2.49 -9.22
CA PHE A 108 5.71 3.34 -10.17
C PHE A 108 4.74 4.10 -11.06
N GLY A 109 5.12 5.32 -11.44
CA GLY A 109 4.46 6.07 -12.49
C GLY A 109 3.13 6.71 -12.10
N PHE A 110 2.95 7.07 -10.83
CA PHE A 110 1.82 7.91 -10.42
C PHE A 110 2.05 9.35 -10.90
N ASP A 111 1.12 9.87 -11.71
CA ASP A 111 1.26 11.17 -12.35
C ASP A 111 0.49 12.31 -11.66
N GLY A 112 -0.16 12.00 -10.54
CA GLY A 112 -0.93 12.93 -9.72
C GLY A 112 -2.34 13.13 -10.24
N GLY A 113 -3.25 13.57 -9.38
CA GLY A 113 -4.68 13.60 -9.69
C GLY A 113 -5.43 12.58 -8.84
N GLU A 114 -6.29 11.78 -9.46
CA GLU A 114 -7.13 10.84 -8.73
C GLU A 114 -6.33 9.65 -8.22
N PHE A 115 -6.18 9.56 -6.91
CA PHE A 115 -5.58 8.42 -6.24
C PHE A 115 -6.68 7.49 -5.71
N SER A 116 -6.54 6.20 -5.99
CA SER A 116 -7.34 5.16 -5.33
C SER A 116 -6.46 4.05 -4.77
N LEU A 117 -6.80 3.56 -3.57
CA LEU A 117 -6.16 2.41 -2.97
C LEU A 117 -7.22 1.46 -2.43
N LEU A 118 -7.24 0.26 -2.98
CA LEU A 118 -7.98 -0.87 -2.45
C LEU A 118 -7.04 -1.64 -1.52
N TYR A 119 -7.39 -1.72 -0.24
CA TYR A 119 -6.76 -2.60 0.73
C TYR A 119 -7.74 -3.70 1.13
N VAL A 120 -7.22 -4.92 1.29
CA VAL A 120 -7.99 -6.11 1.64
C VAL A 120 -7.37 -6.73 2.88
N ALA A 121 -8.10 -6.77 3.99
CA ALA A 121 -7.73 -7.51 5.18
C ALA A 121 -8.44 -8.87 5.16
N THR A 122 -7.70 -9.98 5.14
CA THR A 122 -8.26 -11.32 4.91
C THR A 122 -7.56 -12.49 5.59
N ASN A 123 -6.32 -12.37 6.06
CA ASN A 123 -5.56 -13.49 6.65
C ASN A 123 -5.33 -13.33 8.16
N GLY A 124 -6.19 -12.57 8.84
CA GLY A 124 -6.06 -12.29 10.27
C GLY A 124 -5.02 -11.22 10.57
N ASP A 125 -4.61 -11.15 11.83
CA ASP A 125 -3.56 -10.24 12.24
C ASP A 125 -2.15 -10.85 12.03
N PRO A 126 -1.14 -10.05 11.60
CA PRO A 126 -1.16 -8.60 11.52
C PRO A 126 -1.90 -8.04 10.29
N SER A 127 -2.73 -7.02 10.50
CA SER A 127 -3.35 -6.23 9.43
C SER A 127 -2.66 -4.86 9.34
N VAL A 128 -1.83 -4.65 8.32
CA VAL A 128 -0.97 -3.48 8.13
C VAL A 128 -1.31 -2.77 6.83
N LEU A 129 -1.41 -1.44 6.87
CA LEU A 129 -1.43 -0.59 5.69
C LEU A 129 -0.71 0.72 5.99
N LYS A 130 0.45 0.91 5.38
CA LYS A 130 1.23 2.14 5.49
C LYS A 130 1.66 2.63 4.12
N VAL A 131 1.15 3.80 3.74
CA VAL A 131 1.57 4.51 2.53
C VAL A 131 2.63 5.52 2.93
N ASN A 132 3.89 5.22 2.62
CA ASN A 132 4.99 6.14 2.94
C ASN A 132 5.07 7.22 1.86
N GLY A 133 4.64 8.43 2.19
CA GLY A 133 4.73 9.62 1.33
C GLY A 133 6.08 10.34 1.38
N ASP A 134 7.02 9.89 2.21
CA ASP A 134 8.40 10.39 2.16
C ASP A 134 9.18 9.59 1.11
N LEU A 135 8.93 9.98 -0.15
CA LEU A 135 9.45 9.34 -1.35
C LEU A 135 10.93 9.66 -1.48
N THR A 136 11.77 8.97 -0.71
CA THR A 136 13.19 8.92 -1.05
C THR A 136 13.27 8.47 -2.50
N PRO A 137 13.84 9.26 -3.42
CA PRO A 137 13.93 8.89 -4.82
C PRO A 137 14.50 7.48 -4.89
N ILE A 138 13.74 6.53 -5.42
CA ILE A 138 14.25 5.19 -5.67
C ILE A 138 15.48 5.41 -6.58
N PRO A 139 16.70 5.05 -6.15
CA PRO A 139 17.89 5.34 -6.92
C PRO A 139 17.73 4.73 -8.31
N LEU A 140 17.76 5.57 -9.34
CA LEU A 140 17.74 5.11 -10.72
C LEU A 140 18.77 3.99 -10.88
N PRO A 141 18.42 2.87 -11.53
CA PRO A 141 19.35 1.75 -11.70
C PRO A 141 20.67 2.29 -12.25
N ALA A 142 21.79 1.88 -11.65
CA ALA A 142 23.14 2.38 -11.95
C ALA A 142 23.64 2.08 -13.38
N THR A 143 22.75 1.70 -14.29
CA THR A 143 23.01 1.40 -15.70
C THR A 143 23.59 2.61 -16.44
N LEU A 144 23.14 3.83 -16.16
CA LEU A 144 23.72 5.03 -16.79
C LEU A 144 25.18 5.27 -16.37
N PRO A 145 25.50 5.30 -15.06
CA PRO A 145 26.89 5.34 -14.61
C PRO A 145 27.74 4.19 -15.16
N LEU A 146 27.23 2.96 -15.17
CA LEU A 146 27.96 1.80 -15.71
C LEU A 146 28.21 1.92 -17.22
N LEU A 147 27.24 2.41 -17.99
CA LEU A 147 27.38 2.61 -19.43
C LEU A 147 28.45 3.67 -19.72
N LEU A 148 28.43 4.79 -18.96
CA LEU A 148 29.41 5.86 -19.11
C LEU A 148 30.83 5.41 -18.71
N VAL A 149 30.95 4.67 -17.60
CA VAL A 149 32.24 4.09 -17.17
C VAL A 149 32.73 3.04 -18.18
N GLY A 150 31.83 2.18 -18.68
CA GLY A 150 32.15 1.19 -19.70
C GLY A 150 32.66 1.82 -21.00
N MET A 151 31.98 2.86 -21.49
CA MET A 151 32.40 3.60 -22.68
C MET A 151 33.72 4.37 -22.46
N GLY A 152 33.90 4.98 -21.29
CA GLY A 152 35.14 5.66 -20.92
C GLY A 152 36.34 4.72 -20.85
N GLY A 153 36.15 3.52 -20.28
CA GLY A 153 37.18 2.48 -20.22
C GLY A 153 37.63 2.00 -21.60
N ILE A 154 36.68 1.79 -22.51
CA ILE A 154 36.97 1.37 -23.89
C ILE A 154 37.73 2.48 -24.66
N ALA A 155 37.35 3.75 -24.50
CA ALA A 155 38.03 4.87 -25.13
C ALA A 155 39.49 5.02 -24.65
N MET A 156 39.74 4.81 -23.35
CA MET A 156 41.08 4.89 -22.77
C MET A 156 41.99 3.74 -23.24
N MET A 157 41.45 2.53 -23.38
CA MET A 157 42.19 1.39 -23.93
C MET A 157 42.56 1.59 -25.41
N ARG A 158 41.72 2.25 -26.20
CA ARG A 158 42.01 2.57 -27.60
C ARG A 158 43.16 3.58 -27.73
N ARG A 159 43.29 4.52 -26.80
CA ARG A 159 44.36 5.53 -26.79
C ARG A 159 45.74 4.99 -26.38
N LYS A 160 45.80 3.82 -25.72
CA LYS A 160 47.07 3.13 -25.41
C LYS A 160 47.61 2.25 -26.54
N ARG A 161 46.82 2.05 -27.60
CA ARG A 161 47.17 1.20 -28.76
C ARG A 161 47.46 2.00 -30.05
N SER A 162 47.33 3.33 -30.01
CA SER A 162 47.80 4.26 -31.04
C SER A 162 49.01 5.01 -30.52
#